data_AF-A0A3A0DPA6-F1
#
_entry.id   AF-A0A3A0DPA6-F1
#
_cell.length_a   1.000
_cell.length_b   1.000
_cell.length_c   1.000
_cell.angle_alpha   90.00
_cell.angle_beta   90.00
_cell.angle_gamma   90.00
#
_symmetry.space_group_name_H-M   'P 1'
#
loop_
_entity.id
_entity.type
_entity.pdbx_description
1 polymer ?
#
loop_
_entity_poly.entity_id
_entity_poly.type
_entity_poly.pdbx_seq_one_letter_code
_entity_poly.pdbx_strand_id
1 'polypeptide(L)'
;MHHHHIGHAGDLDLNGHIGLGDLAALTQTLGEPGDWDRGDFDGSGFIDRSDVAMLAHSFGETYQQNHTTSVVPEPSTIGLVAAALGTLALAACKRKCGMADVV
;
A
#
# COMPACT_ATOMS: atom_id res chain seq x y z
N MET A 1 -0.08 4.65 7.98
CA MET A 1 -0.18 3.38 8.74
C MET A 1 0.25 2.27 7.79
N HIS A 2 1.11 1.39 8.31
CA HIS A 2 1.89 0.29 7.75
C HIS A 2 1.51 -0.29 6.37
N HIS A 3 2.54 -0.42 5.52
CA HIS A 3 2.57 -1.32 4.37
C HIS A 3 2.36 -2.75 4.87
N HIS A 4 1.13 -3.24 4.82
CA HIS A 4 0.86 -4.65 5.01
C HIS A 4 1.19 -5.33 3.68
N HIS A 5 2.27 -6.10 3.66
CA HIS A 5 2.38 -7.23 2.74
C HIS A 5 1.30 -8.23 3.19
N ILE A 6 0.04 -7.96 2.84
CA ILE A 6 -0.98 -9.01 2.86
C ILE A 6 -0.57 -9.94 1.72
N GLY A 7 -0.03 -11.11 2.08
CA GLY A 7 0.10 -12.20 1.11
C GLY A 7 -1.25 -12.35 0.43
N HIS A 8 -1.29 -12.08 -0.86
CA HIS A 8 -2.52 -12.21 -1.62
C HIS A 8 -2.88 -13.68 -1.64
N ALA A 9 -4.16 -13.98 -1.45
CA ALA A 9 -4.68 -15.34 -1.48
C ALA A 9 -4.10 -16.13 -2.65
N GLY A 10 -3.32 -17.18 -2.39
CA GLY A 10 -2.78 -18.04 -3.44
C GLY A 10 -1.46 -17.63 -4.09
N ASP A 11 -0.84 -16.50 -3.73
CA ASP A 11 0.51 -16.12 -4.18
C ASP A 11 1.54 -16.52 -3.11
N LEU A 12 1.90 -17.80 -3.08
CA LEU A 12 2.76 -18.42 -2.06
C LEU A 12 4.24 -18.13 -2.28
N ASP A 13 4.67 -17.90 -3.52
CA ASP A 13 6.06 -17.49 -3.82
C ASP A 13 6.26 -15.97 -3.87
N LEU A 14 5.17 -15.21 -3.66
CA LEU A 14 5.10 -13.75 -3.59
C LEU A 14 5.62 -13.06 -4.87
N ASN A 15 5.46 -13.72 -6.03
CA ASN A 15 5.88 -13.17 -7.31
C ASN A 15 4.83 -12.22 -7.93
N GLY A 16 3.65 -12.10 -7.32
CA GLY A 16 2.54 -11.26 -7.77
C GLY A 16 1.62 -11.92 -8.80
N HIS A 17 1.78 -13.22 -9.06
CA HIS A 17 1.01 -14.01 -10.01
C HIS A 17 0.73 -15.41 -9.46
N ILE A 18 -0.55 -15.78 -9.39
CA ILE A 18 -0.98 -17.11 -8.96
C ILE A 18 -0.79 -18.11 -10.10
N GLY A 19 0.15 -19.04 -9.96
CA GLY A 19 0.54 -19.94 -11.03
C GLY A 19 1.09 -21.31 -10.58
N LEU A 20 1.87 -21.91 -11.47
CA LEU A 20 2.46 -23.23 -11.23
C LEU A 20 3.50 -23.20 -10.10
N GLY A 21 4.15 -22.07 -9.85
CA GLY A 21 5.06 -21.88 -8.73
C GLY A 21 4.35 -22.07 -7.39
N ASP A 22 3.20 -21.41 -7.24
CA ASP A 22 2.38 -21.49 -6.04
C ASP A 22 1.78 -22.88 -5.85
N LEU A 23 1.32 -23.52 -6.93
CA LEU A 23 0.84 -24.90 -6.85
C LEU A 23 1.95 -25.88 -6.44
N ALA A 24 3.18 -25.68 -6.95
CA ALA A 24 4.33 -26.48 -6.55
C ALA A 24 4.70 -26.23 -5.08
N ALA A 25 4.55 -25.01 -4.57
CA ALA A 25 4.75 -24.70 -3.15
C ALA A 25 3.68 -25.36 -2.27
N LEU A 26 2.40 -25.21 -2.63
CA LEU A 26 1.27 -25.79 -1.90
C LEU A 26 1.32 -27.32 -1.82
N THR A 27 1.72 -27.97 -2.91
CA THR A 27 1.80 -29.44 -2.97
C THR A 27 2.94 -30.02 -2.11
N GLN A 28 3.97 -29.23 -1.77
CA GLN A 28 5.05 -29.67 -0.88
C GLN A 28 4.63 -29.77 0.58
N THR A 29 3.60 -29.01 0.98
CA THR A 29 3.09 -28.93 2.35
C THR A 29 1.75 -29.63 2.53
N LEU A 30 1.27 -30.33 1.50
CA LEU A 30 -0.03 -30.99 1.49
C LEU A 30 -0.13 -32.07 2.60
N GLY A 31 -1.18 -31.99 3.41
CA GLY A 31 -1.42 -32.86 4.56
C GLY A 31 -0.76 -32.39 5.86
N GLU A 32 0.02 -31.31 5.84
CA GLU A 32 0.56 -30.69 7.05
C GLU A 32 -0.43 -29.67 7.64
N PRO A 33 -0.36 -29.41 8.95
CA PRO A 33 -1.04 -28.26 9.54
C PRO A 33 -0.47 -26.96 8.97
N GLY A 34 -1.35 -26.01 8.70
CA GLY A 34 -1.02 -24.76 8.03
C GLY A 34 -1.75 -23.57 8.62
N ASP A 35 -1.28 -22.39 8.23
CA ASP A 35 -2.03 -21.14 8.33
C ASP A 35 -2.17 -20.59 6.91
N TRP A 36 -2.86 -19.47 6.75
CA TRP A 36 -3.19 -18.87 5.47
C TRP A 36 -1.95 -18.61 4.59
N ASP A 37 -0.87 -18.10 5.18
CA ASP A 37 0.42 -17.84 4.51
C ASP A 37 1.13 -19.13 4.02
N ARG A 38 0.74 -20.27 4.59
CA ARG A 38 1.33 -21.59 4.31
C ARG A 38 0.49 -22.43 3.36
N GLY A 39 -0.70 -21.95 2.99
CA GLY A 39 -1.59 -22.61 2.03
C GLY A 39 -2.89 -23.18 2.61
N ASP A 40 -3.22 -22.93 3.88
CA ASP A 40 -4.55 -23.25 4.44
C ASP A 40 -5.52 -22.13 4.07
N PHE A 41 -6.15 -22.29 2.91
CA PHE A 41 -6.96 -21.26 2.31
C PHE A 41 -8.39 -21.19 2.86
N ASP A 42 -8.94 -22.32 3.27
CA ASP A 42 -10.27 -22.34 3.88
C ASP A 42 -10.24 -22.09 5.40
N GLY A 43 -9.05 -22.04 6.01
CA GLY A 43 -8.85 -21.80 7.44
C GLY A 43 -9.20 -23.01 8.29
N SER A 44 -9.10 -24.22 7.73
CA SER A 44 -9.39 -25.49 8.41
C SER A 44 -8.30 -25.91 9.40
N GLY A 45 -7.13 -25.27 9.35
CA GLY A 45 -5.93 -25.59 10.10
C GLY A 45 -5.04 -26.64 9.42
N PHE A 46 -5.41 -27.11 8.23
CA PHE A 46 -4.68 -28.10 7.45
C PHE A 46 -4.63 -27.71 5.98
N ILE A 47 -3.55 -28.08 5.31
CA ILE A 47 -3.37 -27.84 3.88
C ILE A 47 -3.85 -29.10 3.15
N ASP A 48 -4.99 -29.03 2.47
CA ASP A 48 -5.59 -30.18 1.80
C ASP A 48 -6.04 -29.90 0.36
N ARG A 49 -6.86 -30.81 -0.18
CA ARG A 49 -7.31 -30.73 -1.57
C ARG A 49 -8.30 -29.58 -1.82
N SER A 50 -8.96 -29.11 -0.77
CA SER A 50 -9.88 -27.97 -0.80
C SER A 50 -9.09 -26.70 -1.09
N ASP A 51 -7.92 -26.54 -0.47
CA ASP A 51 -7.03 -25.41 -0.72
C ASP A 51 -6.48 -25.42 -2.15
N VAL A 52 -6.15 -26.59 -2.68
CA VAL A 52 -5.76 -26.73 -4.10
C VAL A 52 -6.89 -26.28 -5.04
N ALA A 53 -8.15 -26.59 -4.71
CA ALA A 53 -9.30 -26.15 -5.49
C ALA A 53 -9.51 -24.63 -5.40
N MET A 54 -9.24 -24.02 -4.24
CA MET A 54 -9.26 -22.57 -4.04
C MET A 54 -8.14 -21.89 -4.84
N LEU A 55 -6.92 -22.42 -4.79
CA LEU A 55 -5.80 -21.92 -5.61
C LEU A 55 -6.13 -21.98 -7.10
N ALA A 56 -6.72 -23.09 -7.55
CA ALA A 56 -7.11 -23.28 -8.94
C ALA A 56 -8.20 -22.29 -9.41
N HIS A 57 -9.05 -21.82 -8.50
CA HIS A 57 -10.07 -20.82 -8.82
C HIS A 57 -9.46 -19.47 -9.24
N SER A 58 -8.36 -19.09 -8.58
CA SER A 58 -7.64 -17.84 -8.84
C SER A 58 -6.42 -18.01 -9.76
N PHE A 59 -6.30 -19.16 -10.43
CA PHE A 59 -5.14 -19.46 -11.26
C PHE A 59 -5.01 -18.50 -12.45
N GLY A 60 -3.83 -17.93 -12.65
CA GLY A 60 -3.54 -16.94 -13.69
C GLY A 60 -3.90 -15.50 -13.30
N GLU A 61 -4.44 -15.26 -12.10
CA GLU A 61 -4.61 -13.90 -11.60
C GLU A 61 -3.26 -13.25 -11.34
N THR A 62 -3.16 -11.96 -11.70
CA THR A 62 -2.00 -11.12 -11.40
C THR A 62 -2.44 -10.01 -10.48
N TYR A 63 -1.74 -9.85 -9.36
CA TYR A 63 -1.99 -8.75 -8.45
C TYR A 63 -1.22 -7.52 -8.93
N GLN A 64 -1.92 -6.65 -9.66
CA GLN A 64 -1.44 -5.30 -9.88
C GLN A 64 -1.46 -4.56 -8.54
N GLN A 65 -0.29 -4.35 -7.96
CA GLN A 65 -0.08 -3.48 -6.80
C GLN A 65 -0.41 -2.04 -7.21
N ASN A 66 -1.70 -1.72 -7.28
CA ASN A 66 -2.18 -0.38 -7.61
C ASN A 66 -1.84 0.53 -6.43
N HIS A 67 -0.63 1.08 -6.45
CA HIS A 67 -0.19 2.11 -5.53
C HIS A 67 -0.95 3.39 -5.87
N THR A 68 -2.20 3.47 -5.41
CA THR A 68 -2.88 4.74 -5.31
C THR A 68 -2.16 5.53 -4.23
N THR A 69 -1.22 6.38 -4.64
CA THR A 69 -0.66 7.40 -3.77
C THR A 69 -1.82 8.31 -3.37
N SER A 70 -2.41 8.02 -2.20
CA SER A 70 -3.37 8.92 -1.58
C SER A 70 -2.62 10.20 -1.30
N VAL A 71 -2.82 11.21 -2.16
CA VAL A 71 -2.27 12.54 -1.98
C VAL A 71 -3.04 13.14 -0.81
N VAL A 72 -2.63 12.81 0.40
CA VAL A 72 -3.20 13.38 1.62
C VAL A 72 -2.58 14.78 1.76
N PRO A 73 -3.38 15.86 1.69
CA PRO A 73 -2.86 17.19 1.98
C PRO A 73 -2.40 17.20 3.43
N GLU A 74 -1.09 17.31 3.66
CA GLU A 74 -0.58 17.41 5.02
C GLU A 74 -1.14 18.69 5.65
N PRO A 75 -1.74 18.64 6.86
CA PRO A 75 -2.35 19.80 7.51
C PRO A 75 -1.39 20.99 7.65
N SER A 76 -0.09 20.72 7.64
CA SER A 76 1.00 21.70 7.73
C SER A 76 1.21 22.52 6.45
N THR A 77 0.86 21.99 5.27
CA THR A 77 1.12 22.68 3.98
C THR A 77 0.31 23.97 3.86
N ILE A 78 -0.95 23.96 4.34
CA ILE A 78 -1.80 25.16 4.40
C ILE A 78 -1.19 26.20 5.35
N GLY A 79 -0.68 25.76 6.50
CA GLY A 79 -0.03 26.63 7.48
C GLY A 79 1.24 27.30 6.95
N LEU A 80 2.10 26.54 6.26
CA LEU A 80 3.35 27.05 5.68
C LEU A 80 3.09 28.03 4.52
N VAL A 81 2.12 27.75 3.67
CA VAL A 81 1.75 28.66 2.56
C VAL A 81 1.15 29.95 3.11
N ALA A 82 0.27 29.88 4.11
CA ALA A 82 -0.30 31.07 4.75
C ALA A 82 0.76 31.93 5.45
N ALA A 83 1.73 31.31 6.13
CA ALA A 83 2.84 32.01 6.77
C ALA A 83 3.79 32.66 5.76
N ALA A 84 4.09 31.98 4.64
CA ALA A 84 4.93 32.51 3.57
C ALA A 84 4.27 33.73 2.87
N LEU A 85 2.96 33.64 2.59
CA LEU A 85 2.23 34.76 1.98
C LEU A 85 2.07 35.94 2.96
N GLY A 86 1.81 35.66 4.25
CA GLY A 86 1.71 36.69 5.28
C GLY A 86 3.01 37.47 5.49
N THR A 87 4.15 36.77 5.59
CA THR A 87 5.46 37.42 5.76
C THR A 87 5.88 38.24 4.53
N LEU A 88 5.55 37.77 3.32
CA LEU A 88 5.82 38.51 2.08
C LEU A 88 4.97 39.80 1.97
N ALA A 89 3.69 39.74 2.34
CA ALA A 89 2.80 40.91 2.35
C ALA A 89 3.25 41.97 3.37
N LEU A 90 3.63 41.56 4.59
CA LEU A 90 4.16 42.45 5.63
C LEU A 90 5.47 43.13 5.19
N ALA A 91 6.36 42.38 4.56
CA ALA A 91 7.63 42.91 4.03
C ALA A 91 7.42 43.90 2.86
N ALA A 92 6.35 43.76 2.08
CA ALA A 92 6.01 44.68 1.00
C ALA A 92 5.39 45.99 1.52
N CYS A 93 4.54 45.95 2.55
CA CYS A 93 3.96 47.15 3.17
C CYS A 93 5.02 48.01 3.88
N LYS A 94 6.01 47.39 4.54
CA LYS A 94 7.12 48.15 5.16
C LYS A 94 7.96 48.92 4.14
N ARG A 95 8.14 48.36 2.94
CA ARG A 95 8.85 49.05 1.85
C ARG A 95 8.06 50.23 1.26
N LYS A 96 6.72 50.19 1.33
CA LYS A 96 5.86 51.29 0.83
C LYS A 96 5.66 52.41 1.84
N CYS A 97 5.52 52.13 3.14
CA CYS A 97 5.44 53.18 4.15
C CYS A 97 6.79 53.83 4.47
N GLY A 98 7.92 53.15 4.28
CA GLY A 98 9.25 53.75 4.42
C GLY A 98 9.65 54.73 3.31
N MET A 99 8.84 54.86 2.26
CA MET A 99 9.09 55.76 1.14
C MET A 99 8.16 56.99 1.13
N ALA A 100 7.36 57.17 2.18
CA ALA A 100 6.44 58.31 2.35
C ALA A 100 6.97 59.40 3.31
N ASP A 101 8.21 59.28 3.81
CA ASP A 101 8.86 60.24 4.74
C ASP A 101 10.15 60.87 4.16
N VAL A 102 10.35 60.83 2.83
CA VAL A 102 11.42 61.59 2.15
C VAL A 102 10.84 62.29 0.93
N VAL A 103 10.09 63.37 1.16
CA VAL A 103 10.00 64.55 0.28
C VAL A 103 9.53 65.75 1.10
#